data_AF-A0A382BH31-F1
#
_entry.id   AF-A0A382BH31-F1
#
_cell.length_a   1.000
_cell.length_b   1.000
_cell.length_c   1.000
_cell.angle_alpha   90.00
_cell.angle_beta   90.00
_cell.angle_gamma   90.00
#
_symmetry.space_group_name_H-M   'P 1'
#
loop_
_entity.id
_entity.type
_entity.pdbx_description
1 polymer ?
#
loop_
_entity_poly.entity_id
_entity_poly.type
_entity_poly.pdbx_seq_one_letter_code
_entity_poly.pdbx_strand_id
1 'polypeptide(L)'
;MATLNFNAGNNIIVPNENNTTYRGLEGGDTYVISKATEKNSKIDIVDTSTHPLKDKNSLEISKNDTEAVIALRDLQKGITVLDLSFLDIDPGTTVEIKSHYWNAEGYDPQWYFGDGGEEFSTGIWNFFDIADNSLVLAPESYFDFTNDKIFFEYTGKEEDGTLKDPRITNIPIRLANDDKDDDFKVKLTYISNGEEKEYIVTIDASFDDTGEQNIIQLVHGITISSSLFTSNAARLTLSNGAQITISGADKFTYEVGGNITAGKAGDIKTFEQFAQYMGLEALPSSGSKQGNKDIIIDKRDPLKSDLSNFPLSDQERIVDGESQTIDLSTYYIKPEGIRNATDLSSINDLSEIDAIEIDVGTSEATVALKELKKGIEIFDLSFLNIDEGSAEITKHFYNHVFERILLDDSYYYWKPAGWNSENFFDINNNVLSLAPESYFEETGIGADILEYTEAKLWYEYTHPSSGALSMKWEPSQNFKVKIAYTSNGVAKEYIVNIDSVFQDDTDKSVYQTKIDNTVLTSLQYEIHDNSHPYFLRDQITLEGSQLTIT
;
A
#
# COMPACT_ATOMS: atom_id res chain seq x y z
N MET A 1 -15.66 30.76 -10.73
CA MET A 1 -14.61 29.96 -10.10
C MET A 1 -13.34 30.21 -10.89
N ALA A 2 -12.21 30.53 -10.24
CA ALA A 2 -10.92 30.59 -10.95
C ALA A 2 -10.44 29.16 -11.24
N THR A 3 -9.63 28.95 -12.28
CA THR A 3 -9.10 27.61 -12.59
C THR A 3 -7.58 27.63 -12.51
N LEU A 4 -7.01 26.74 -11.70
CA LEU A 4 -5.58 26.49 -11.61
C LEU A 4 -5.27 25.19 -12.37
N ASN A 5 -4.56 25.34 -13.49
CA ASN A 5 -4.04 24.20 -14.25
C ASN A 5 -2.61 23.93 -13.81
N PHE A 6 -2.32 22.68 -13.48
CA PHE A 6 -0.98 22.21 -13.20
C PHE A 6 -0.35 21.65 -14.49
N ASN A 7 0.85 21.07 -14.39
CA ASN A 7 1.57 20.60 -15.57
C ASN A 7 1.07 19.19 -15.97
N ALA A 8 1.73 18.58 -16.96
CA ALA A 8 1.38 17.28 -17.52
C ALA A 8 2.12 16.09 -16.88
N GLY A 9 2.81 16.31 -15.77
CA GLY A 9 3.44 15.24 -14.98
C GLY A 9 2.71 15.04 -13.65
N ASN A 10 3.09 14.01 -12.89
CA ASN A 10 2.44 13.67 -11.62
C ASN A 10 2.60 14.81 -10.60
N ASN A 11 1.51 15.40 -10.15
CA ASN A 11 1.51 16.54 -9.23
C ASN A 11 0.88 16.19 -7.89
N ILE A 12 1.46 16.71 -6.81
CA ILE A 12 0.83 16.74 -5.50
C ILE A 12 0.18 18.11 -5.34
N ILE A 13 -1.15 18.12 -5.31
CA ILE A 13 -1.98 19.31 -5.30
C ILE A 13 -2.69 19.38 -3.95
N VAL A 14 -2.63 20.52 -3.27
CA VAL A 14 -3.36 20.76 -2.01
C VAL A 14 -4.47 21.78 -2.27
N PRO A 15 -5.73 21.35 -2.48
CA PRO A 15 -6.82 22.26 -2.75
C PRO A 15 -7.19 23.07 -1.49
N ASN A 16 -6.90 24.37 -1.51
CA ASN A 16 -7.02 25.25 -0.34
C ASN A 16 -7.60 26.63 -0.63
N GLU A 17 -7.97 26.97 -1.87
CA GLU A 17 -8.53 28.29 -2.22
C GLU A 17 -10.05 28.25 -2.42
N ASN A 18 -10.75 29.23 -1.84
CA ASN A 18 -12.18 29.39 -2.06
C ASN A 18 -12.53 29.81 -3.50
N ASN A 19 -13.53 29.13 -4.06
CA ASN A 19 -14.08 29.38 -5.39
C ASN A 19 -13.01 29.17 -6.48
N THR A 20 -12.26 28.07 -6.34
CA THR A 20 -11.20 27.64 -7.26
C THR A 20 -11.42 26.21 -7.75
N THR A 21 -11.14 25.98 -9.03
CA THR A 21 -11.13 24.69 -9.71
C THR A 21 -9.68 24.25 -9.88
N TYR A 22 -9.34 23.04 -9.43
CA TYR A 22 -8.02 22.43 -9.56
C TYR A 22 -8.04 21.36 -10.66
N ARG A 23 -7.00 21.37 -11.50
CA ARG A 23 -6.84 20.44 -12.63
C ARG A 23 -5.36 20.14 -12.86
N GLY A 24 -4.92 18.95 -12.51
CA GLY A 24 -3.78 18.26 -13.12
C GLY A 24 -4.15 17.90 -14.55
N LEU A 25 -3.21 18.08 -15.48
CA LEU A 25 -3.48 17.87 -16.90
C LEU A 25 -3.31 16.38 -17.20
N GLU A 26 -2.20 15.97 -17.79
CA GLU A 26 -1.82 14.56 -17.88
C GLU A 26 -0.98 14.19 -16.64
N GLY A 27 -0.77 12.89 -16.40
CA GLY A 27 -0.07 12.38 -15.22
C GLY A 27 -1.01 11.76 -14.17
N GLY A 28 -0.41 11.17 -13.14
CA GLY A 28 -1.13 10.67 -11.97
C GLY A 28 -1.09 11.68 -10.83
N ASP A 29 -2.13 12.48 -10.72
CA ASP A 29 -2.17 13.60 -9.80
C ASP A 29 -2.80 13.23 -8.46
N THR A 30 -2.17 13.63 -7.36
CA THR A 30 -2.68 13.42 -5.99
C THR A 30 -3.23 14.71 -5.41
N TYR A 31 -4.53 14.72 -5.12
CA TYR A 31 -5.26 15.82 -4.49
C TYR A 31 -5.40 15.58 -3.00
N VAL A 32 -4.66 16.33 -2.19
CA VAL A 32 -4.60 16.17 -0.73
C VAL A 32 -5.65 17.05 -0.05
N ILE A 33 -6.77 16.44 0.34
CA ILE A 33 -7.83 17.06 1.13
C ILE A 33 -7.48 16.90 2.61
N SER A 34 -7.31 18.02 3.32
CA SER A 34 -6.81 18.01 4.70
C SER A 34 -7.42 19.11 5.57
N LYS A 35 -6.96 19.21 6.82
CA LYS A 35 -7.32 20.33 7.72
C LYS A 35 -6.85 21.70 7.19
N ALA A 36 -5.91 21.73 6.24
CA ALA A 36 -5.44 22.95 5.60
C ALA A 36 -6.42 23.53 4.57
N THR A 37 -7.45 22.78 4.15
CA THR A 37 -8.47 23.28 3.23
C THR A 37 -9.21 24.47 3.86
N GLU A 38 -9.25 25.60 3.14
CA GLU A 38 -9.82 26.84 3.65
C GLU A 38 -11.28 26.66 4.12
N LYS A 39 -11.60 27.24 5.27
CA LYS A 39 -12.91 27.16 5.90
C LYS A 39 -14.01 27.72 4.97
N ASN A 40 -15.14 27.00 4.85
CA ASN A 40 -16.27 27.38 3.98
C ASN A 40 -15.91 27.59 2.49
N SER A 41 -14.77 27.08 2.04
CA SER A 41 -14.36 27.18 0.64
C SER A 41 -15.27 26.36 -0.27
N LYS A 42 -15.36 26.76 -1.53
CA LYS A 42 -15.94 25.96 -2.61
C LYS A 42 -14.84 25.56 -3.59
N ILE A 43 -14.56 24.27 -3.67
CA ILE A 43 -13.46 23.71 -4.44
C ILE A 43 -14.05 22.71 -5.44
N ASP A 44 -13.62 22.80 -6.70
CA ASP A 44 -13.94 21.80 -7.71
C ASP A 44 -12.65 21.12 -8.19
N ILE A 45 -12.67 19.79 -8.30
CA ILE A 45 -11.60 18.96 -8.87
C ILE A 45 -12.18 18.33 -10.14
N VAL A 46 -11.50 18.50 -11.28
CA VAL A 46 -12.04 18.17 -12.62
C VAL A 46 -11.06 17.40 -13.50
N ASP A 47 -10.06 16.80 -12.88
CA ASP A 47 -8.97 16.11 -13.56
C ASP A 47 -9.37 14.68 -13.97
N THR A 48 -10.05 14.64 -15.12
CA THR A 48 -10.57 13.42 -15.72
C THR A 48 -9.71 12.92 -16.87
N SER A 49 -8.54 13.53 -17.09
CA SER A 49 -7.61 13.14 -18.14
C SER A 49 -7.11 11.75 -17.79
N THR A 50 -7.60 10.75 -18.52
CA THR A 50 -7.13 9.39 -18.40
C THR A 50 -5.83 9.28 -19.19
N HIS A 51 -4.83 8.60 -18.63
CA HIS A 51 -3.69 8.13 -19.40
C HIS A 51 -4.19 7.47 -20.71
N PRO A 52 -3.60 7.76 -21.89
CA PRO A 52 -4.17 7.37 -23.18
C PRO A 52 -4.41 5.86 -23.35
N LEU A 53 -3.68 5.03 -22.58
CA LEU A 53 -3.73 3.56 -22.59
C LEU A 53 -4.57 2.94 -21.45
N LYS A 54 -5.13 3.73 -20.51
CA LYS A 54 -5.94 3.17 -19.39
C LYS A 54 -7.14 2.34 -19.88
N ASP A 55 -7.79 2.83 -20.95
CA ASP A 55 -8.99 2.24 -21.55
C ASP A 55 -8.71 1.64 -22.96
N LYS A 56 -7.45 1.62 -23.41
CA LYS A 56 -7.04 1.15 -24.73
C LYS A 56 -5.84 0.23 -24.64
N ASN A 57 -5.79 -0.78 -25.49
CA ASN A 57 -4.65 -1.70 -25.53
C ASN A 57 -3.42 -1.10 -26.24
N SER A 58 -3.64 -0.09 -27.08
CA SER A 58 -2.60 0.60 -27.83
C SER A 58 -2.95 2.06 -28.11
N LEU A 59 -1.91 2.85 -28.40
CA LEU A 59 -2.01 4.25 -28.78
C LEU A 59 -1.10 4.51 -29.98
N GLU A 60 -1.65 5.09 -31.03
CA GLU A 60 -0.85 5.57 -32.16
C GLU A 60 -0.19 6.91 -31.82
N ILE A 61 1.14 6.95 -31.75
CA ILE A 61 1.89 8.16 -31.37
C ILE A 61 2.17 9.03 -32.60
N SER A 62 2.76 8.41 -33.63
CA SER A 62 3.13 9.12 -34.84
C SER A 62 3.21 8.18 -36.04
N LYS A 63 3.10 8.75 -37.25
CA LYS A 63 3.38 8.04 -38.49
C LYS A 63 4.02 8.95 -39.53
N ASN A 64 4.75 8.34 -40.44
CA ASN A 64 5.20 8.91 -41.70
C ASN A 64 4.96 7.90 -42.85
N ASP A 65 5.55 8.11 -44.03
CA ASP A 65 5.30 7.26 -45.20
C ASP A 65 5.86 5.82 -45.08
N THR A 66 6.78 5.59 -44.13
CA THR A 66 7.51 4.32 -43.99
C THR A 66 7.56 3.77 -42.56
N GLU A 67 7.22 4.59 -41.56
CA GLU A 67 7.36 4.24 -40.15
C GLU A 67 6.18 4.76 -39.31
N ALA A 68 5.80 3.97 -38.30
CA ALA A 68 4.87 4.38 -37.26
C ALA A 68 5.47 4.07 -35.89
N VAL A 69 5.15 4.92 -34.92
CA VAL A 69 5.47 4.71 -33.51
C VAL A 69 4.16 4.54 -32.78
N ILE A 70 4.07 3.47 -31.99
CA ILE A 70 2.90 3.15 -31.18
C ILE A 70 3.33 2.81 -29.76
N ALA A 71 2.46 3.04 -28.80
CA ALA A 71 2.60 2.54 -27.45
C ALA A 71 1.60 1.42 -27.17
N LEU A 72 1.96 0.51 -26.26
CA LEU A 72 1.13 -0.61 -25.86
C LEU A 72 0.94 -0.61 -24.35
N ARG A 73 -0.21 -1.14 -23.94
CA ARG A 73 -0.54 -1.32 -22.54
C ARG A 73 0.26 -2.49 -21.93
N ASP A 74 0.76 -2.33 -20.71
CA ASP A 74 1.64 -3.32 -20.07
C ASP A 74 0.88 -4.61 -19.71
N LEU A 75 1.58 -5.75 -19.80
CA LEU A 75 1.10 -7.09 -19.43
C LEU A 75 -0.18 -7.56 -20.14
N GLN A 76 -0.55 -6.95 -21.27
CA GLN A 76 -1.72 -7.37 -22.04
C GLN A 76 -1.38 -8.43 -23.10
N LYS A 77 -2.06 -9.57 -23.03
CA LYS A 77 -1.88 -10.71 -23.95
C LYS A 77 -2.83 -10.64 -25.15
N GLY A 78 -2.34 -11.02 -26.33
CA GLY A 78 -3.17 -11.26 -27.50
C GLY A 78 -3.98 -10.04 -27.98
N ILE A 79 -3.52 -8.82 -27.66
CA ILE A 79 -4.23 -7.59 -27.98
C ILE A 79 -4.08 -7.21 -29.45
N THR A 80 -5.06 -6.47 -29.98
CA THR A 80 -4.86 -5.68 -31.20
C THR A 80 -3.88 -4.56 -30.91
N VAL A 81 -2.79 -4.55 -31.68
CA VAL A 81 -1.66 -3.63 -31.55
C VAL A 81 -1.91 -2.40 -32.43
N LEU A 82 -2.30 -2.61 -33.70
CA LEU A 82 -2.50 -1.54 -34.65
C LEU A 82 -3.51 -1.92 -35.74
N ASP A 83 -4.53 -1.09 -35.97
CA ASP A 83 -5.35 -1.17 -37.19
C ASP A 83 -4.51 -0.66 -38.38
N LEU A 84 -4.25 -1.52 -39.37
CA LEU A 84 -3.37 -1.19 -40.50
C LEU A 84 -3.95 -0.11 -41.41
N SER A 85 -5.26 0.20 -41.29
CA SER A 85 -5.86 1.38 -41.92
C SER A 85 -5.18 2.68 -41.45
N PHE A 86 -4.62 2.70 -40.23
CA PHE A 86 -3.82 3.83 -39.75
C PHE A 86 -2.58 4.08 -40.63
N LEU A 87 -2.02 3.02 -41.23
CA LEU A 87 -0.88 3.08 -42.14
C LEU A 87 -1.26 3.39 -43.59
N ASP A 88 -2.52 3.77 -43.82
CA ASP A 88 -3.11 3.96 -45.15
C ASP A 88 -3.07 2.66 -46.00
N ILE A 89 -3.09 1.49 -45.35
CA ILE A 89 -3.20 0.19 -46.02
C ILE A 89 -4.69 -0.17 -46.16
N ASP A 90 -5.14 -0.34 -47.39
CA ASP A 90 -6.54 -0.64 -47.70
C ASP A 90 -6.94 -2.03 -47.14
N PRO A 91 -8.12 -2.14 -46.48
CA PRO A 91 -8.64 -3.43 -46.03
C PRO A 91 -8.71 -4.46 -47.16
N GLY A 92 -8.14 -5.63 -46.92
CA GLY A 92 -8.05 -6.72 -47.90
C GLY A 92 -6.73 -6.75 -48.69
N THR A 93 -5.83 -5.79 -48.46
CA THR A 93 -4.43 -5.90 -48.87
C THR A 93 -3.76 -7.01 -48.07
N THR A 94 -3.07 -7.93 -48.74
CA THR A 94 -2.24 -8.93 -48.06
C THR A 94 -1.04 -8.22 -47.44
N VAL A 95 -0.94 -8.33 -46.11
CA VAL A 95 0.19 -7.83 -45.32
C VAL A 95 0.87 -9.02 -44.66
N GLU A 96 2.19 -9.05 -44.74
CA GLU A 96 3.03 -10.08 -44.16
C GLU A 96 4.00 -9.44 -43.17
N ILE A 97 4.36 -10.16 -42.12
CA ILE A 97 5.41 -9.75 -41.19
C ILE A 97 6.72 -10.29 -41.75
N LYS A 98 7.69 -9.42 -42.05
CA LYS A 98 8.97 -9.79 -42.70
C LYS A 98 10.09 -10.03 -41.70
N SER A 99 10.14 -9.21 -40.67
CA SER A 99 11.23 -9.27 -39.68
C SER A 99 10.87 -8.52 -38.40
N HIS A 100 11.54 -8.90 -37.31
CA HIS A 100 11.46 -8.21 -36.03
C HIS A 100 12.85 -7.70 -35.65
N TYR A 101 12.91 -6.55 -34.99
CA TYR A 101 14.13 -5.98 -34.45
C TYR A 101 14.03 -5.99 -32.92
N TRP A 102 15.01 -6.61 -32.28
CA TRP A 102 15.11 -6.68 -30.83
C TRP A 102 16.55 -6.88 -30.39
N ASN A 103 16.82 -6.67 -29.10
CA ASN A 103 18.14 -6.77 -28.53
C ASN A 103 18.37 -8.15 -27.88
N ALA A 104 19.47 -8.84 -28.22
CA ALA A 104 19.84 -10.09 -27.57
C ALA A 104 20.95 -9.84 -26.54
N GLU A 105 20.77 -10.35 -25.33
CA GLU A 105 21.74 -10.18 -24.23
C GLU A 105 23.15 -10.63 -24.67
N GLY A 106 24.10 -9.69 -24.68
CA GLY A 106 25.49 -9.93 -25.11
C GLY A 106 25.76 -9.80 -26.62
N TYR A 107 24.81 -9.33 -27.42
CA TYR A 107 24.95 -9.12 -28.87
C TYR A 107 24.50 -7.71 -29.28
N ASP A 108 24.99 -7.22 -30.43
CA ASP A 108 24.52 -5.96 -31.01
C ASP A 108 23.07 -6.09 -31.52
N PRO A 109 22.23 -5.06 -31.37
CA PRO A 109 20.87 -5.05 -31.90
C PRO A 109 20.81 -5.34 -33.40
N GLN A 110 19.94 -6.26 -33.82
CA GLN A 110 19.86 -6.69 -35.22
C GLN A 110 18.42 -7.06 -35.64
N TRP A 111 18.18 -7.01 -36.95
CA TRP A 111 16.94 -7.52 -37.54
C TRP A 111 17.01 -9.04 -37.64
N TYR A 112 16.01 -9.70 -37.07
CA TYR A 112 15.78 -11.13 -37.19
C TYR A 112 14.69 -11.35 -38.23
N PHE A 113 15.06 -11.96 -39.36
CA PHE A 113 14.17 -12.24 -40.47
C PHE A 113 13.25 -13.40 -40.13
N GLY A 114 11.96 -13.13 -40.06
CA GLY A 114 10.93 -14.15 -39.97
C GLY A 114 9.82 -13.71 -40.88
N ASP A 115 9.68 -14.38 -42.03
CA ASP A 115 8.41 -14.38 -42.73
C ASP A 115 7.40 -14.97 -41.72
N GLY A 116 6.36 -14.23 -41.37
CA GLY A 116 5.45 -14.50 -40.24
C GLY A 116 4.82 -15.89 -40.25
N GLY A 117 5.58 -16.90 -39.79
CA GLY A 117 5.22 -18.31 -39.81
C GLY A 117 6.21 -19.25 -40.51
N GLU A 118 7.25 -18.77 -41.20
CA GLU A 118 8.28 -19.61 -41.83
C GLU A 118 9.59 -19.63 -41.02
N GLU A 119 9.99 -20.87 -40.72
CA GLU A 119 11.16 -21.36 -40.02
C GLU A 119 12.39 -20.43 -40.00
N PHE A 120 12.73 -19.91 -38.83
CA PHE A 120 14.14 -19.65 -38.58
C PHE A 120 14.87 -21.00 -38.58
N SER A 121 16.17 -21.01 -38.92
CA SER A 121 17.01 -22.22 -38.81
C SER A 121 16.99 -22.85 -37.39
N THR A 122 16.50 -22.11 -36.39
CA THR A 122 16.41 -22.48 -34.99
C THR A 122 15.00 -22.85 -34.50
N GLY A 123 13.92 -22.37 -35.15
CA GLY A 123 12.53 -22.57 -34.68
C GLY A 123 11.52 -21.50 -35.14
N ILE A 124 10.33 -21.50 -34.55
CA ILE A 124 9.23 -20.55 -34.79
C ILE A 124 9.10 -19.62 -33.59
N TRP A 125 9.03 -18.31 -33.84
CA TRP A 125 8.94 -17.25 -32.84
C TRP A 125 7.60 -16.52 -32.98
N ASN A 126 6.64 -16.79 -32.10
CA ASN A 126 5.26 -16.30 -32.22
C ASN A 126 5.07 -14.98 -31.48
N PHE A 127 5.56 -13.86 -32.04
CA PHE A 127 5.36 -12.53 -31.43
C PHE A 127 4.02 -11.91 -31.82
N PHE A 128 3.79 -11.79 -33.12
CA PHE A 128 2.66 -11.08 -33.72
C PHE A 128 1.99 -11.94 -34.79
N ASP A 129 0.77 -11.57 -35.13
CA ASP A 129 0.00 -12.09 -36.25
C ASP A 129 -0.69 -10.94 -37.00
N ILE A 130 -1.17 -11.20 -38.22
CA ILE A 130 -2.02 -10.30 -38.98
C ILE A 130 -3.43 -10.88 -39.00
N ALA A 131 -4.34 -10.23 -38.26
CA ALA A 131 -5.73 -10.65 -38.17
C ALA A 131 -6.65 -9.47 -38.51
N ASP A 132 -7.61 -9.69 -39.42
CA ASP A 132 -8.64 -8.71 -39.80
C ASP A 132 -8.09 -7.30 -40.08
N ASN A 133 -7.07 -7.21 -40.94
CA ASN A 133 -6.38 -5.95 -41.31
C ASN A 133 -5.75 -5.22 -40.10
N SER A 134 -5.38 -5.96 -39.06
CA SER A 134 -4.72 -5.43 -37.87
C SER A 134 -3.46 -6.23 -37.57
N LEU A 135 -2.45 -5.54 -37.07
CA LEU A 135 -1.34 -6.17 -36.35
C LEU A 135 -1.85 -6.54 -34.95
N VAL A 136 -1.68 -7.80 -34.55
CA VAL A 136 -2.10 -8.30 -33.24
C VAL A 136 -0.95 -9.03 -32.56
N LEU A 137 -0.91 -9.05 -31.22
CA LEU A 137 -0.03 -9.96 -30.50
C LEU A 137 -0.53 -11.39 -30.65
N ALA A 138 0.40 -12.35 -30.72
CA ALA A 138 0.03 -13.74 -30.62
C ALA A 138 -0.64 -14.02 -29.25
N PRO A 139 -1.50 -15.06 -29.14
CA PRO A 139 -2.40 -15.22 -27.99
C PRO A 139 -1.73 -15.20 -26.61
N GLU A 140 -0.53 -15.77 -26.48
CA GLU A 140 0.22 -15.83 -25.21
C GLU A 140 1.34 -14.79 -25.10
N SER A 141 1.49 -13.93 -26.11
CA SER A 141 2.57 -12.94 -26.17
C SER A 141 2.14 -11.63 -25.52
N TYR A 142 3.04 -11.03 -24.74
CA TYR A 142 2.83 -9.77 -24.02
C TYR A 142 4.15 -9.06 -23.71
N PHE A 143 4.07 -7.74 -23.57
CA PHE A 143 5.17 -6.91 -23.10
C PHE A 143 5.11 -6.78 -21.58
N ASP A 144 6.29 -6.77 -20.95
CA ASP A 144 6.54 -6.45 -19.54
C ASP A 144 7.56 -5.31 -19.53
N PHE A 145 7.05 -4.09 -19.66
CA PHE A 145 7.89 -2.89 -19.75
C PHE A 145 8.58 -2.58 -18.43
N THR A 146 8.03 -3.05 -17.31
CA THR A 146 8.63 -2.92 -15.97
C THR A 146 9.95 -3.67 -15.88
N ASN A 147 10.01 -4.88 -16.45
CA ASN A 147 11.22 -5.72 -16.45
C ASN A 147 11.99 -5.68 -17.78
N ASP A 148 11.67 -4.72 -18.66
CA ASP A 148 12.25 -4.55 -19.99
C ASP A 148 12.24 -5.85 -20.81
N LYS A 149 11.12 -6.59 -20.82
CA LYS A 149 10.98 -7.88 -21.50
C LYS A 149 9.76 -7.97 -22.40
N ILE A 150 9.85 -8.82 -23.42
CA ILE A 150 8.69 -9.37 -24.13
C ILE A 150 8.66 -10.88 -23.95
N PHE A 151 7.50 -11.39 -23.58
CA PHE A 151 7.22 -12.81 -23.44
C PHE A 151 6.45 -13.30 -24.66
N PHE A 152 6.79 -14.50 -25.15
CA PHE A 152 6.17 -15.09 -26.33
C PHE A 152 6.38 -16.60 -26.37
N GLU A 153 5.59 -17.28 -27.20
CA GLU A 153 5.72 -18.70 -27.45
C GLU A 153 6.82 -18.98 -28.50
N TYR A 154 7.75 -19.87 -28.14
CA TYR A 154 8.82 -20.34 -29.01
C TYR A 154 8.73 -21.85 -29.21
N THR A 155 8.77 -22.27 -30.49
CA THR A 155 8.80 -23.67 -30.88
C THR A 155 10.14 -23.97 -31.54
N GLY A 156 11.06 -24.60 -30.82
CA GLY A 156 12.40 -24.92 -31.35
C GLY A 156 12.38 -26.02 -32.42
N LYS A 157 13.40 -26.07 -33.27
CA LYS A 157 13.59 -27.12 -34.26
C LYS A 157 14.74 -28.05 -33.86
N GLU A 158 14.59 -29.35 -34.10
CA GLU A 158 15.67 -30.33 -34.02
C GLU A 158 16.53 -30.32 -35.29
N GLU A 159 17.72 -30.95 -35.24
CA GLU A 159 18.62 -31.06 -36.40
C GLU A 159 17.98 -31.76 -37.61
N ASP A 160 17.01 -32.65 -37.39
CA ASP A 160 16.27 -33.36 -38.44
C ASP A 160 15.08 -32.56 -39.00
N GLY A 161 14.85 -31.36 -38.47
CA GLY A 161 13.77 -30.47 -38.85
C GLY A 161 12.46 -30.67 -38.09
N THR A 162 12.39 -31.59 -37.12
CA THR A 162 11.19 -31.78 -36.30
C THR A 162 11.02 -30.64 -35.31
N LEU A 163 9.78 -30.18 -35.12
CA LEU A 163 9.45 -29.15 -34.13
C LEU A 163 9.37 -29.76 -32.72
N LYS A 164 9.95 -29.05 -31.75
CA LYS A 164 9.86 -29.34 -30.31
C LYS A 164 8.50 -28.92 -29.77
N ASP A 165 8.22 -29.30 -28.52
CA ASP A 165 7.08 -28.74 -27.81
C ASP A 165 7.25 -27.22 -27.65
N PRO A 166 6.18 -26.43 -27.88
CA PRO A 166 6.20 -24.99 -27.66
C PRO A 166 6.46 -24.68 -26.19
N ARG A 167 7.17 -23.58 -25.94
CA ARG A 167 7.41 -23.05 -24.60
C ARG A 167 7.32 -21.54 -24.57
N ILE A 168 6.86 -20.99 -23.46
CA ILE A 168 6.99 -19.55 -23.21
C ILE A 168 8.46 -19.24 -22.91
N THR A 169 8.98 -18.24 -23.59
CA THR A 169 10.30 -17.66 -23.35
C THR A 169 10.19 -16.14 -23.34
N ASN A 170 11.27 -15.46 -22.98
CA ASN A 170 11.34 -14.01 -23.04
C ASN A 170 12.66 -13.55 -23.66
N ILE A 171 12.66 -12.30 -24.09
CA ILE A 171 13.83 -11.58 -24.58
C ILE A 171 13.80 -10.16 -24.02
N PRO A 172 14.96 -9.52 -23.84
CA PRO A 172 15.00 -8.13 -23.40
C PRO A 172 14.60 -7.20 -24.54
N ILE A 173 13.97 -6.09 -24.18
CA ILE A 173 13.56 -5.03 -25.09
C ILE A 173 14.28 -3.71 -24.83
N ARG A 174 15.18 -3.57 -23.84
CA ARG A 174 15.93 -2.33 -23.61
C ARG A 174 17.45 -2.51 -23.44
N LEU A 175 18.24 -1.47 -23.74
CA LEU A 175 19.66 -1.33 -23.38
C LEU A 175 19.82 -0.52 -22.08
N ALA A 176 20.81 -0.87 -21.24
CA ALA A 176 21.16 -0.14 -20.02
C ALA A 176 21.83 1.24 -20.24
N ASN A 177 21.84 1.79 -21.47
CA ASN A 177 22.53 3.05 -21.81
C ASN A 177 21.54 4.11 -22.34
N ASP A 178 21.12 4.99 -21.44
CA ASP A 178 20.60 6.38 -21.48
C ASP A 178 19.82 6.98 -22.66
N ASP A 179 19.83 6.46 -23.89
CA ASP A 179 18.99 6.99 -24.98
C ASP A 179 17.87 5.98 -25.29
N LYS A 180 16.67 6.26 -24.73
CA LYS A 180 15.48 5.40 -24.64
C LYS A 180 14.74 5.10 -25.97
N ASP A 181 15.41 5.14 -27.12
CA ASP A 181 14.74 5.39 -28.40
C ASP A 181 14.64 4.21 -29.40
N ASP A 182 15.03 2.96 -29.10
CA ASP A 182 15.11 1.91 -30.15
C ASP A 182 14.74 0.45 -29.74
N ASP A 183 13.66 0.25 -28.99
CA ASP A 183 13.55 -0.92 -28.10
C ASP A 183 12.75 -2.17 -28.60
N PHE A 184 11.84 -2.07 -29.58
CA PHE A 184 11.35 -3.25 -30.34
C PHE A 184 10.66 -2.80 -31.63
N LYS A 185 10.97 -3.40 -32.79
CA LYS A 185 10.35 -3.03 -34.08
C LYS A 185 9.82 -4.22 -34.86
N VAL A 186 8.72 -4.03 -35.57
CA VAL A 186 8.12 -4.99 -36.50
C VAL A 186 8.18 -4.41 -37.90
N LYS A 187 8.70 -5.16 -38.87
CA LYS A 187 8.66 -4.79 -40.27
C LYS A 187 7.55 -5.55 -40.98
N LEU A 188 6.67 -4.81 -41.62
CA LEU A 188 5.58 -5.30 -42.44
C LEU A 188 5.92 -5.14 -43.92
N THR A 189 5.47 -6.07 -44.75
CA THR A 189 5.49 -6.00 -46.20
C THR A 189 4.11 -6.11 -46.78
N TYR A 190 3.82 -5.32 -47.79
CA TYR A 190 2.52 -5.36 -48.49
C TYR A 190 2.66 -4.91 -49.93
N ILE A 191 1.73 -5.34 -50.79
CA ILE A 191 1.72 -4.95 -52.20
C ILE A 191 0.78 -3.75 -52.39
N SER A 192 1.32 -2.65 -52.90
CA SER A 192 0.56 -1.44 -53.23
C SER A 192 0.84 -1.06 -54.68
N ASN A 193 -0.21 -0.94 -55.51
CA ASN A 193 -0.07 -0.60 -56.93
C ASN A 193 0.87 -1.53 -57.73
N GLY A 194 1.03 -2.79 -57.30
CA GLY A 194 1.89 -3.77 -57.95
C GLY A 194 3.36 -3.72 -57.53
N GLU A 195 3.73 -2.86 -56.57
CA GLU A 195 5.06 -2.82 -55.96
C GLU A 195 5.01 -3.28 -54.51
N GLU A 196 6.02 -4.04 -54.07
CA GLU A 196 6.21 -4.41 -52.66
C GLU A 196 6.69 -3.18 -51.89
N LYS A 197 5.98 -2.85 -50.82
CA LYS A 197 6.32 -1.78 -49.88
C LYS A 197 6.69 -2.38 -48.53
N GLU A 198 7.62 -1.71 -47.85
CA GLU A 198 7.98 -2.01 -46.46
C GLU A 198 7.47 -0.92 -45.54
N TYR A 199 7.07 -1.30 -44.34
CA TYR A 199 6.67 -0.38 -43.28
C TYR A 199 7.18 -0.85 -41.93
N ILE A 200 7.72 0.05 -41.11
CA ILE A 200 8.27 -0.28 -39.80
C ILE A 200 7.33 0.24 -38.72
N VAL A 201 6.90 -0.63 -37.82
CA VAL A 201 6.15 -0.28 -36.62
C VAL A 201 7.08 -0.41 -35.42
N THR A 202 7.38 0.71 -34.77
CA THR A 202 8.19 0.76 -33.55
C THR A 202 7.25 0.75 -32.35
N ILE A 203 7.52 -0.15 -31.40
CA ILE A 203 6.88 -0.15 -30.09
C ILE A 203 7.71 0.76 -29.19
N ASP A 204 7.12 1.90 -28.80
CA ASP A 204 7.74 2.83 -27.87
C ASP A 204 7.64 2.27 -26.45
N ALA A 205 8.70 1.58 -26.03
CA ALA A 205 8.81 1.08 -24.68
C ALA A 205 8.94 2.22 -23.67
N SER A 206 9.40 3.42 -24.06
CA SER A 206 9.53 4.58 -23.16
C SER A 206 8.18 5.17 -22.74
N PHE A 207 7.11 4.79 -23.45
CA PHE A 207 5.76 5.16 -23.10
C PHE A 207 5.36 4.51 -21.77
N ASP A 208 5.16 5.35 -20.76
CA ASP A 208 4.88 4.91 -19.42
C ASP A 208 3.38 4.61 -19.24
N ASP A 209 2.98 3.36 -19.42
CA ASP A 209 1.63 2.89 -19.03
C ASP A 209 1.51 2.61 -17.53
N THR A 210 2.58 2.82 -16.73
CA THR A 210 2.44 2.75 -15.27
C THR A 210 1.58 3.90 -14.73
N GLY A 211 1.29 4.89 -15.58
CA GLY A 211 0.18 5.84 -15.54
C GLY A 211 -0.60 5.82 -14.22
N GLU A 212 0.03 6.37 -13.18
CA GLU A 212 -0.55 6.44 -11.85
C GLU A 212 -1.95 7.05 -11.97
N GLN A 213 -2.94 6.43 -11.32
CA GLN A 213 -4.30 6.97 -11.36
C GLN A 213 -4.36 8.26 -10.54
N ASN A 214 -5.17 9.21 -10.95
CA ASN A 214 -5.43 10.37 -10.11
C ASN A 214 -5.98 9.93 -8.74
N ILE A 215 -5.36 10.40 -7.67
CA ILE A 215 -5.67 10.03 -6.29
C ILE A 215 -6.36 11.20 -5.60
N ILE A 216 -7.52 10.95 -5.00
CA ILE A 216 -8.07 11.83 -3.96
C ILE A 216 -7.59 11.30 -2.61
N GLN A 217 -6.63 11.98 -2.00
CA GLN A 217 -6.14 11.63 -0.67
C GLN A 217 -6.94 12.41 0.38
N LEU A 218 -7.60 11.69 1.29
CA LEU A 218 -8.30 12.26 2.44
C LEU A 218 -7.45 12.04 3.69
N VAL A 219 -6.91 13.13 4.24
CA VAL A 219 -5.97 13.05 5.36
C VAL A 219 -6.66 12.60 6.65
N HIS A 220 -6.01 11.71 7.39
CA HIS A 220 -6.48 11.23 8.70
C HIS A 220 -6.91 12.38 9.62
N GLY A 221 -8.05 12.19 10.29
CA GLY A 221 -8.58 13.09 11.30
C GLY A 221 -9.37 14.30 10.75
N ILE A 222 -9.62 14.40 9.43
CA ILE A 222 -10.65 15.32 8.93
C ILE A 222 -12.04 14.72 9.13
N THR A 223 -13.06 15.55 9.27
CA THR A 223 -14.45 15.07 9.37
C THR A 223 -15.25 15.49 8.14
N ILE A 224 -15.87 14.52 7.46
CA ILE A 224 -16.85 14.73 6.41
C ILE A 224 -18.23 14.85 7.05
N SER A 225 -18.71 16.09 7.23
CA SER A 225 -20.05 16.35 7.79
C SER A 225 -21.18 15.79 6.92
N SER A 226 -21.00 15.78 5.61
CA SER A 226 -21.91 15.12 4.68
C SER A 226 -21.24 14.85 3.32
N SER A 227 -21.69 13.81 2.65
CA SER A 227 -21.24 13.43 1.31
C SER A 227 -22.45 13.18 0.39
N LEU A 228 -22.30 13.48 -0.89
CA LEU A 228 -23.31 13.25 -1.92
C LEU A 228 -22.66 12.59 -3.12
N PHE A 229 -23.21 11.48 -3.58
CA PHE A 229 -22.67 10.66 -4.67
C PHE A 229 -23.65 10.57 -5.83
N THR A 230 -23.15 10.65 -7.06
CA THR A 230 -23.82 10.19 -8.29
C THR A 230 -23.08 8.95 -8.82
N SER A 231 -23.41 8.48 -10.02
CA SER A 231 -22.66 7.40 -10.67
C SER A 231 -21.21 7.76 -11.02
N ASN A 232 -20.87 9.05 -11.12
CA ASN A 232 -19.58 9.53 -11.62
C ASN A 232 -19.12 10.87 -11.00
N ALA A 233 -19.71 11.29 -9.88
CA ALA A 233 -19.33 12.51 -9.20
C ALA A 233 -19.56 12.37 -7.69
N ALA A 234 -18.76 13.08 -6.91
CA ALA A 234 -18.93 13.17 -5.46
C ALA A 234 -18.85 14.63 -5.01
N ARG A 235 -19.62 14.96 -3.98
CA ARG A 235 -19.44 16.21 -3.24
C ARG A 235 -19.26 15.91 -1.77
N LEU A 236 -18.15 16.35 -1.20
CA LEU A 236 -17.81 16.20 0.20
C LEU A 236 -17.95 17.55 0.90
N THR A 237 -18.59 17.58 2.06
CA THR A 237 -18.65 18.77 2.91
C THR A 237 -17.89 18.48 4.19
N LEU A 238 -16.79 19.18 4.42
CA LEU A 238 -15.98 19.04 5.63
C LEU A 238 -16.67 19.70 6.84
N SER A 239 -16.29 19.32 8.06
CA SER A 239 -16.81 19.92 9.30
C SER A 239 -16.46 21.41 9.44
N ASN A 240 -15.42 21.87 8.76
CA ASN A 240 -15.09 23.29 8.66
C ASN A 240 -15.98 24.05 7.65
N GLY A 241 -16.95 23.38 7.02
CA GLY A 241 -17.89 23.96 6.05
C GLY A 241 -17.40 24.01 4.61
N ALA A 242 -16.14 23.63 4.33
CA ALA A 242 -15.64 23.53 2.97
C ALA A 242 -16.43 22.50 2.15
N GLN A 243 -16.72 22.82 0.90
CA GLN A 243 -17.41 21.96 -0.06
C GLN A 243 -16.48 21.63 -1.21
N ILE A 244 -16.22 20.35 -1.41
CA ILE A 244 -15.31 19.83 -2.42
C ILE A 244 -16.14 19.00 -3.39
N THR A 245 -16.19 19.42 -4.65
CA THR A 245 -16.84 18.66 -5.74
C THR A 245 -15.76 17.96 -6.55
N ILE A 246 -15.90 16.65 -6.74
CA ILE A 246 -15.02 15.83 -7.57
C ILE A 246 -15.86 15.40 -8.78
N SER A 247 -15.48 15.91 -9.96
CA SER A 247 -16.14 15.59 -11.23
C SER A 247 -15.43 14.43 -11.92
N GLY A 248 -16.17 13.45 -12.44
CA GLY A 248 -15.58 12.21 -12.95
C GLY A 248 -14.96 11.37 -11.84
N ALA A 249 -15.60 11.39 -10.65
CA ALA A 249 -15.15 10.76 -9.42
C ALA A 249 -14.88 9.25 -9.55
N ASP A 250 -15.51 8.59 -10.52
CA ASP A 250 -15.31 7.19 -10.91
C ASP A 250 -13.95 6.92 -11.58
N LYS A 251 -13.28 7.97 -12.07
CA LYS A 251 -11.96 7.87 -12.71
C LYS A 251 -10.79 8.02 -11.73
N PHE A 252 -11.08 8.40 -10.48
CA PHE A 252 -10.10 8.57 -9.41
C PHE A 252 -10.03 7.31 -8.54
N THR A 253 -8.87 7.14 -7.92
CA THR A 253 -8.68 6.29 -6.75
C THR A 253 -8.73 7.15 -5.48
N TYR A 254 -9.18 6.57 -4.37
CA TYR A 254 -9.37 7.29 -3.11
C TYR A 254 -8.45 6.70 -2.06
N GLU A 255 -7.51 7.50 -1.55
CA GLU A 255 -6.66 7.11 -0.44
C GLU A 255 -7.21 7.71 0.86
N VAL A 256 -7.66 6.86 1.78
CA VAL A 256 -8.33 7.29 3.00
C VAL A 256 -7.41 7.11 4.20
N GLY A 257 -7.16 8.17 4.96
CA GLY A 257 -6.31 8.16 6.15
C GLY A 257 -4.83 8.41 5.89
N GLY A 258 -4.40 8.43 4.63
CA GLY A 258 -3.01 8.73 4.24
C GLY A 258 -2.64 10.21 4.37
N ASN A 259 -1.36 10.52 4.26
CA ASN A 259 -0.84 11.88 4.12
C ASN A 259 0.52 11.83 3.41
N ILE A 260 0.50 12.00 2.07
CA ILE A 260 1.71 11.91 1.24
C ILE A 260 2.72 13.01 1.60
N THR A 261 2.22 14.18 2.03
CA THR A 261 3.08 15.30 2.45
C THR A 261 3.80 15.03 3.79
N ALA A 262 3.43 13.97 4.50
CA ALA A 262 4.08 13.48 5.71
C ALA A 262 4.61 12.04 5.58
N GLY A 263 4.68 11.49 4.36
CA GLY A 263 5.16 10.12 4.11
C GLY A 263 4.28 9.03 4.72
N LYS A 264 3.01 9.31 5.02
CA LYS A 264 2.07 8.33 5.59
C LYS A 264 1.18 7.77 4.50
N ALA A 265 1.13 6.46 4.34
CA ALA A 265 0.20 5.79 3.42
C ALA A 265 -1.19 5.61 4.07
N GLY A 266 -2.23 5.58 3.25
CA GLY A 266 -3.62 5.30 3.62
C GLY A 266 -4.22 4.13 2.84
N ASP A 267 -5.52 3.88 3.05
CA ASP A 267 -6.24 2.82 2.36
C ASP A 267 -6.64 3.25 0.96
N ILE A 268 -6.19 2.50 -0.03
CA ILE A 268 -6.60 2.65 -1.42
C ILE A 268 -8.00 2.05 -1.63
N LYS A 269 -8.92 2.84 -2.17
CA LYS A 269 -10.31 2.46 -2.43
C LYS A 269 -10.71 2.87 -3.85
N THR A 270 -11.47 2.00 -4.52
CA THR A 270 -12.21 2.39 -5.73
C THR A 270 -13.30 3.41 -5.38
N PHE A 271 -13.87 4.09 -6.38
CA PHE A 271 -14.97 5.02 -6.15
C PHE A 271 -16.18 4.37 -5.45
N GLU A 272 -16.52 3.13 -5.82
CA GLU A 272 -17.60 2.37 -5.19
C GLU A 272 -17.28 2.04 -3.72
N GLN A 273 -16.07 1.56 -3.45
CA GLN A 273 -15.61 1.27 -2.09
C GLN A 273 -15.56 2.53 -1.22
N PHE A 274 -15.19 3.67 -1.80
CA PHE A 274 -15.21 4.97 -1.11
C PHE A 274 -16.65 5.42 -0.79
N ALA A 275 -17.60 5.24 -1.71
CA ALA A 275 -19.01 5.51 -1.43
C ALA A 275 -19.55 4.59 -0.32
N GLN A 276 -19.14 3.32 -0.29
CA GLN A 276 -19.47 2.37 0.78
C GLN A 276 -18.87 2.77 2.12
N TYR A 277 -17.61 3.23 2.13
CA TYR A 277 -16.98 3.81 3.31
C TYR A 277 -17.79 4.99 3.87
N MET A 278 -18.42 5.79 2.99
CA MET A 278 -19.33 6.86 3.36
C MET A 278 -20.75 6.40 3.74
N GLY A 279 -21.00 5.08 3.79
CA GLY A 279 -22.26 4.50 4.28
C GLY A 279 -23.31 4.20 3.22
N LEU A 280 -22.96 4.17 1.93
CA LEU A 280 -23.87 3.70 0.89
C LEU A 280 -23.75 2.16 0.74
N GLU A 281 -24.85 1.47 0.47
CA GLU A 281 -24.76 0.05 0.06
C GLU A 281 -24.17 -0.09 -1.35
N ALA A 282 -24.58 0.80 -2.26
CA ALA A 282 -24.12 0.88 -3.64
C ALA A 282 -24.31 2.29 -4.21
N LEU A 283 -23.52 2.64 -5.23
CA LEU A 283 -23.67 3.87 -5.99
C LEU A 283 -25.05 3.96 -6.66
N PRO A 284 -25.64 5.16 -6.79
CA PRO A 284 -26.90 5.32 -7.52
C PRO A 284 -26.70 5.16 -9.03
N SER A 285 -27.57 4.38 -9.68
CA SER A 285 -27.60 4.27 -11.15
C SER A 285 -28.09 5.54 -11.86
N SER A 286 -28.79 6.43 -11.14
CA SER A 286 -29.17 7.77 -11.59
C SER A 286 -29.46 8.70 -10.43
N GLY A 287 -29.38 10.02 -10.65
CA GLY A 287 -29.58 11.03 -9.61
C GLY A 287 -28.44 11.04 -8.59
N SER A 288 -28.75 11.37 -7.34
CA SER A 288 -27.77 11.41 -6.25
C SER A 288 -28.27 10.73 -4.98
N LYS A 289 -27.34 10.16 -4.21
CA LYS A 289 -27.57 9.59 -2.87
C LYS A 289 -26.63 10.22 -1.87
N GLN A 290 -27.15 10.46 -0.67
CA GLN A 290 -26.38 11.02 0.43
C GLN A 290 -25.74 9.89 1.24
N GLY A 291 -24.48 10.08 1.64
CA GLY A 291 -23.83 9.21 2.62
C GLY A 291 -24.23 9.56 4.06
N ASN A 292 -23.67 8.78 4.98
CA ASN A 292 -23.76 9.06 6.40
C ASN A 292 -23.11 10.41 6.74
N LYS A 293 -23.60 11.02 7.82
CA LYS A 293 -23.09 12.30 8.30
C LYS A 293 -21.94 12.10 9.28
N ASP A 294 -21.14 13.15 9.41
CA ASP A 294 -20.10 13.28 10.44
C ASP A 294 -19.11 12.09 10.46
N ILE A 295 -18.74 11.63 9.26
CA ILE A 295 -17.75 10.57 9.06
C ILE A 295 -16.36 11.15 9.30
N ILE A 296 -15.68 10.70 10.36
CA ILE A 296 -14.27 11.02 10.58
C ILE A 296 -13.43 10.15 9.63
N ILE A 297 -12.62 10.79 8.80
CA ILE A 297 -11.65 10.11 7.96
C ILE A 297 -10.60 9.49 8.85
N ASP A 298 -10.63 8.17 8.85
CA ASP A 298 -9.61 7.33 9.43
C ASP A 298 -9.29 6.22 8.43
N LYS A 299 -8.13 5.57 8.59
CA LYS A 299 -7.91 4.29 7.94
C LYS A 299 -9.01 3.35 8.45
N ARG A 300 -9.96 2.98 7.60
CA ARG A 300 -10.98 1.98 7.96
C ARG A 300 -11.02 0.98 6.84
N ASP A 301 -10.64 -0.24 7.16
CA ASP A 301 -10.98 -1.37 6.33
C ASP A 301 -12.51 -1.47 6.23
N PRO A 302 -13.07 -1.70 5.03
CA PRO A 302 -14.46 -2.07 4.93
C PRO A 302 -14.67 -3.37 5.70
N LEU A 303 -15.48 -3.32 6.76
CA LEU A 303 -16.11 -4.50 7.38
C LEU A 303 -16.91 -5.23 6.30
N LYS A 304 -16.26 -6.16 5.59
CA LYS A 304 -16.95 -7.11 4.72
C LYS A 304 -17.27 -8.33 5.56
N SER A 305 -18.53 -8.45 5.99
CA SER A 305 -19.09 -9.74 6.37
C SER A 305 -19.78 -10.30 5.12
N ASP A 306 -19.08 -11.18 4.39
CA ASP A 306 -19.71 -12.00 3.37
C ASP A 306 -19.83 -13.43 3.89
N LEU A 307 -20.95 -13.70 4.55
CA LEU A 307 -21.28 -15.02 5.11
C LEU A 307 -22.00 -15.91 4.09
N SER A 308 -22.09 -15.52 2.81
CA SER A 308 -22.86 -16.28 1.80
C SER A 308 -22.35 -17.70 1.60
N ASN A 309 -21.06 -17.92 1.88
CA ASN A 309 -20.36 -19.20 1.76
C ASN A 309 -19.83 -19.70 3.11
N PHE A 310 -20.38 -19.21 4.23
CA PHE A 310 -20.03 -19.74 5.55
C PHE A 310 -20.42 -21.23 5.60
N PRO A 311 -19.54 -22.14 6.04
CA PRO A 311 -19.71 -23.58 5.85
C PRO A 311 -20.70 -24.22 6.85
N LEU A 312 -21.58 -23.40 7.45
CA LEU A 312 -22.66 -23.81 8.32
C LEU A 312 -23.93 -23.09 7.85
N SER A 313 -24.91 -23.88 7.43
CA SER A 313 -26.27 -23.42 7.14
C SER A 313 -27.22 -23.72 8.30
N ASP A 314 -28.39 -23.05 8.33
CA ASP A 314 -29.49 -23.31 9.31
C ASP A 314 -30.00 -24.78 9.33
N GLN A 315 -29.48 -25.64 8.45
CA GLN A 315 -29.92 -27.02 8.25
C GLN A 315 -28.83 -28.06 8.55
N GLU A 316 -27.58 -27.64 8.77
CA GLU A 316 -26.49 -28.55 9.13
C GLU A 316 -26.54 -28.93 10.60
N ARG A 317 -26.33 -30.23 10.86
CA ARG A 317 -26.42 -30.81 12.19
C ARG A 317 -25.16 -31.61 12.44
N ILE A 318 -24.23 -31.05 13.21
CA ILE A 318 -23.07 -31.78 13.71
C ILE A 318 -23.58 -32.78 14.74
N VAL A 319 -23.30 -34.07 14.53
CA VAL A 319 -23.72 -35.15 15.44
C VAL A 319 -22.62 -35.48 16.44
N ASP A 320 -23.02 -36.02 17.60
CA ASP A 320 -22.13 -36.37 18.71
C ASP A 320 -20.91 -37.18 18.25
N GLY A 321 -19.72 -36.58 18.38
CA GLY A 321 -18.42 -37.16 18.00
C GLY A 321 -17.83 -36.68 16.68
N GLU A 322 -18.49 -35.78 15.95
CA GLU A 322 -17.95 -35.11 14.76
C GLU A 322 -17.41 -33.72 15.09
N SER A 323 -16.25 -33.36 14.53
CA SER A 323 -15.67 -32.02 14.67
C SER A 323 -15.54 -31.32 13.33
N GLN A 324 -15.94 -30.04 13.27
CA GLN A 324 -15.73 -29.19 12.10
C GLN A 324 -14.83 -28.01 12.48
N THR A 325 -13.77 -27.79 11.69
CA THR A 325 -12.87 -26.66 11.84
C THR A 325 -13.11 -25.66 10.72
N ILE A 326 -13.33 -24.40 11.08
CA ILE A 326 -13.56 -23.30 10.16
C ILE A 326 -12.40 -22.31 10.29
N ASP A 327 -11.76 -21.98 9.17
CA ASP A 327 -10.80 -20.88 9.12
C ASP A 327 -11.53 -19.55 9.01
N LEU A 328 -11.50 -18.77 10.08
CA LEU A 328 -12.21 -17.50 10.16
C LEU A 328 -11.51 -16.39 9.36
N SER A 329 -10.24 -16.56 8.96
CA SER A 329 -9.49 -15.58 8.15
C SER A 329 -10.09 -15.36 6.76
N THR A 330 -10.93 -16.30 6.29
CA THR A 330 -11.61 -16.23 4.99
C THR A 330 -12.92 -15.43 5.04
N TYR A 331 -13.47 -15.18 6.24
CA TYR A 331 -14.81 -14.61 6.44
C TYR A 331 -14.83 -13.30 7.23
N TYR A 332 -13.69 -12.94 7.83
CA TYR A 332 -13.51 -11.72 8.60
C TYR A 332 -12.21 -11.04 8.20
N ILE A 333 -12.24 -9.71 8.10
CA ILE A 333 -11.04 -8.88 8.13
C ILE A 333 -10.94 -8.30 9.54
N LYS A 334 -9.75 -8.46 10.13
CA LYS A 334 -9.21 -7.82 11.35
C LYS A 334 -9.97 -6.53 11.73
N PRO A 335 -10.56 -6.41 12.94
CA PRO A 335 -11.00 -5.12 13.42
C PRO A 335 -9.77 -4.26 13.71
N GLU A 336 -9.43 -3.32 12.83
CA GLU A 336 -8.41 -2.32 13.14
C GLU A 336 -8.99 -1.23 14.04
N GLY A 337 -8.69 -1.35 15.34
CA GLY A 337 -8.32 -0.20 16.17
C GLY A 337 -6.80 -0.02 16.23
N ILE A 338 -6.09 -0.56 15.24
CA ILE A 338 -4.63 -0.68 15.21
C ILE A 338 -4.08 0.38 14.27
N ARG A 339 -3.22 1.26 14.78
CA ARG A 339 -2.35 2.08 13.92
C ARG A 339 -1.39 1.12 13.22
N ASN A 340 -1.07 1.33 11.94
CA ASN A 340 -0.12 0.47 11.25
C ASN A 340 1.20 0.44 12.03
N ALA A 341 1.61 -0.75 12.45
CA ALA A 341 2.98 -1.03 12.84
C ALA A 341 3.94 -0.53 11.75
N THR A 342 5.20 -0.29 12.11
CA THR A 342 6.21 0.18 11.16
C THR A 342 6.30 -0.79 9.97
N ASP A 343 6.10 -0.27 8.76
CA ASP A 343 6.25 -1.08 7.54
C ASP A 343 7.73 -1.32 7.26
N LEU A 344 8.18 -2.58 7.42
CA LEU A 344 9.56 -2.99 7.17
C LEU A 344 9.73 -3.62 5.78
N SER A 345 8.67 -3.66 4.94
CA SER A 345 8.70 -4.33 3.64
C SER A 345 9.55 -3.59 2.61
N SER A 346 9.55 -2.26 2.65
CA SER A 346 10.21 -1.39 1.67
C SER A 346 11.64 -0.97 2.04
N ILE A 347 12.12 -1.31 3.25
CA ILE A 347 13.47 -0.95 3.72
C ILE A 347 14.43 -2.13 3.58
N ASN A 348 15.69 -1.88 3.21
CA ASN A 348 16.68 -2.95 3.04
C ASN A 348 17.27 -3.45 4.37
N ASP A 349 17.49 -2.52 5.29
CA ASP A 349 18.04 -2.75 6.63
C ASP A 349 17.44 -1.73 7.63
N LEU A 350 17.85 -1.81 8.90
CA LEU A 350 17.31 -0.97 9.97
C LEU A 350 18.12 0.30 10.21
N SER A 351 19.09 0.64 9.35
CA SER A 351 20.04 1.75 9.59
C SER A 351 19.38 3.13 9.66
N GLU A 352 18.30 3.36 8.91
CA GLU A 352 17.55 4.62 8.88
C GLU A 352 16.40 4.69 9.89
N ILE A 353 16.14 3.60 10.64
CA ILE A 353 15.02 3.50 11.59
C ILE A 353 15.50 3.68 13.02
N ASP A 354 14.98 4.67 13.74
CA ASP A 354 15.33 4.90 15.15
C ASP A 354 14.36 4.21 16.13
N ALA A 355 13.11 3.96 15.72
CA ALA A 355 12.08 3.27 16.51
C ALA A 355 11.16 2.44 15.60
N ILE A 356 10.78 1.25 16.06
CA ILE A 356 9.87 0.32 15.38
C ILE A 356 8.61 0.19 16.22
N GLU A 357 7.47 0.59 15.68
CA GLU A 357 6.15 0.34 16.23
C GLU A 357 5.76 -1.11 15.92
N ILE A 358 5.68 -1.98 16.94
CA ILE A 358 5.40 -3.42 16.78
C ILE A 358 3.90 -3.69 16.82
N ASP A 359 3.22 -3.13 17.82
CA ASP A 359 1.77 -3.20 17.97
C ASP A 359 1.27 -1.86 18.50
N VAL A 360 0.19 -1.36 17.93
CA VAL A 360 -0.33 -0.05 18.28
C VAL A 360 -1.83 -0.12 18.41
N GLY A 361 -2.31 -0.29 19.65
CA GLY A 361 -3.72 -0.32 19.97
C GLY A 361 -4.31 1.04 20.33
N THR A 362 -5.54 1.03 20.84
CA THR A 362 -6.28 2.24 21.25
C THR A 362 -5.94 2.73 22.65
N SER A 363 -5.33 1.88 23.49
CA SER A 363 -4.96 2.18 24.87
C SER A 363 -3.50 1.89 25.20
N GLU A 364 -2.81 1.14 24.34
CA GLU A 364 -1.39 0.87 24.51
C GLU A 364 -0.68 0.61 23.18
N ALA A 365 0.62 0.88 23.14
CA ALA A 365 1.52 0.51 22.05
C ALA A 365 2.70 -0.31 22.59
N THR A 366 3.35 -1.03 21.70
CA THR A 366 4.57 -1.79 21.93
C THR A 366 5.59 -1.40 20.87
N VAL A 367 6.79 -1.01 21.29
CA VAL A 367 7.83 -0.48 20.42
C VAL A 367 9.19 -1.14 20.68
N ALA A 368 10.03 -1.22 19.65
CA ALA A 368 11.45 -1.50 19.79
C ALA A 368 12.28 -0.27 19.40
N LEU A 369 13.43 -0.08 20.05
CA LEU A 369 14.19 1.16 19.97
C LEU A 369 15.64 0.93 19.54
N LYS A 370 16.21 1.87 18.78
CA LYS A 370 17.60 1.80 18.35
C LYS A 370 18.58 1.99 19.51
N GLU A 371 19.57 1.12 19.56
CA GLU A 371 20.67 1.18 20.51
C GLU A 371 21.56 2.43 20.31
N LEU A 372 22.12 2.94 21.41
CA LEU A 372 23.13 4.01 21.48
C LEU A 372 22.73 5.33 20.81
N LYS A 373 21.44 5.49 20.48
CA LYS A 373 20.87 6.70 19.91
C LYS A 373 20.17 7.51 21.00
N LYS A 374 20.64 8.74 21.18
CA LYS A 374 20.14 9.67 22.20
C LYS A 374 18.92 10.46 21.71
N GLY A 375 17.97 10.69 22.61
CA GLY A 375 16.87 11.63 22.36
C GLY A 375 15.94 11.27 21.20
N ILE A 376 15.84 9.99 20.85
CA ILE A 376 15.01 9.54 19.73
C ILE A 376 13.53 9.85 19.96
N GLU A 377 12.84 10.19 18.87
CA GLU A 377 11.39 10.15 18.83
C GLU A 377 10.96 8.68 18.84
N ILE A 378 10.11 8.33 19.81
CA ILE A 378 9.71 6.95 20.07
C ILE A 378 8.35 6.67 19.45
N PHE A 379 7.37 7.54 19.70
CA PHE A 379 5.98 7.24 19.36
C PHE A 379 5.13 8.51 19.22
N ASP A 380 4.46 8.65 18.08
CA ASP A 380 3.55 9.78 17.79
C ASP A 380 2.13 9.47 18.27
N LEU A 381 1.69 10.18 19.31
CA LEU A 381 0.38 10.01 19.97
C LEU A 381 -0.73 10.83 19.30
N SER A 382 -0.47 11.52 18.19
CA SER A 382 -1.42 12.44 17.56
C SER A 382 -2.76 11.79 17.15
N PHE A 383 -2.78 10.48 16.97
CA PHE A 383 -3.99 9.71 16.66
C PHE A 383 -4.99 9.63 17.83
N LEU A 384 -4.55 9.90 19.06
CA LEU A 384 -5.39 9.80 20.25
C LEU A 384 -6.36 10.99 20.41
N ASN A 385 -6.36 11.95 19.48
CA ASN A 385 -7.13 13.20 19.55
C ASN A 385 -6.94 13.90 20.90
N ILE A 386 -5.66 14.10 21.26
CA ILE A 386 -5.26 14.72 22.52
C ILE A 386 -5.60 16.22 22.48
N ASP A 387 -6.33 16.70 23.49
CA ASP A 387 -6.55 18.12 23.70
C ASP A 387 -5.21 18.82 23.92
N GLU A 388 -5.03 19.99 23.31
CA GLU A 388 -3.76 20.72 23.28
C GLU A 388 -3.16 20.90 24.68
N GLY A 389 -1.91 20.45 24.87
CA GLY A 389 -1.17 20.58 26.11
C GLY A 389 -1.64 19.69 27.27
N SER A 390 -2.57 18.75 27.03
CA SER A 390 -3.08 17.87 28.08
C SER A 390 -2.26 16.58 28.30
N ALA A 391 -1.38 16.23 27.36
CA ALA A 391 -0.58 15.01 27.45
C ALA A 391 0.55 15.16 28.49
N GLU A 392 0.58 14.26 29.46
CA GLU A 392 1.58 14.24 30.52
C GLU A 392 2.05 12.81 30.80
N ILE A 393 3.36 12.62 30.91
CA ILE A 393 3.93 11.37 31.40
C ILE A 393 3.69 11.31 32.91
N THR A 394 2.89 10.34 33.35
CA THR A 394 2.49 10.26 34.77
C THR A 394 3.27 9.22 35.54
N LYS A 395 3.62 8.09 34.90
CA LYS A 395 4.29 6.97 35.56
C LYS A 395 5.22 6.20 34.62
N HIS A 396 6.23 5.57 35.21
CA HIS A 396 7.07 4.56 34.56
C HIS A 396 6.93 3.23 35.29
N PHE A 397 7.10 2.12 34.57
CA PHE A 397 7.14 0.78 35.13
C PHE A 397 8.46 0.13 34.73
N TYR A 398 9.29 -0.23 35.70
CA TYR A 398 10.59 -0.86 35.48
C TYR A 398 11.08 -1.55 36.77
N ASN A 399 12.07 -2.44 36.64
CA ASN A 399 12.72 -3.10 37.79
C ASN A 399 13.97 -2.33 38.23
N HIS A 400 14.21 -2.17 39.53
CA HIS A 400 15.37 -1.46 40.09
C HIS A 400 16.50 -2.41 40.58
N VAL A 401 16.34 -3.74 40.44
CA VAL A 401 17.33 -4.73 40.90
C VAL A 401 17.95 -5.44 39.69
N PHE A 402 19.28 -5.33 39.55
CA PHE A 402 20.05 -5.89 38.43
C PHE A 402 20.39 -7.39 38.55
N GLU A 403 20.24 -7.99 39.74
CA GLU A 403 20.63 -9.39 39.98
C GLU A 403 19.49 -10.18 40.61
N ARG A 404 19.05 -11.23 39.90
CA ARG A 404 18.02 -12.22 40.25
C ARG A 404 16.58 -11.71 40.30
N ILE A 405 15.78 -12.21 39.36
CA ILE A 405 14.35 -12.42 39.57
C ILE A 405 14.20 -13.42 40.71
N LEU A 406 14.08 -12.95 41.95
CA LEU A 406 13.31 -13.72 42.92
C LEU A 406 11.87 -13.71 42.40
N LEU A 407 11.27 -14.91 42.28
CA LEU A 407 9.91 -15.20 41.81
C LEU A 407 8.81 -14.60 42.72
N ASP A 408 9.02 -13.40 43.23
CA ASP A 408 8.11 -12.68 44.09
C ASP A 408 7.81 -11.34 43.39
N ASP A 409 6.55 -11.12 43.02
CA ASP A 409 6.03 -9.95 42.29
C ASP A 409 6.26 -8.60 43.03
N SER A 410 6.96 -8.62 44.16
CA SER A 410 7.15 -7.49 45.08
C SER A 410 8.09 -6.38 44.59
N TYR A 411 8.71 -6.50 43.40
CA TYR A 411 9.74 -5.56 42.91
C TYR A 411 9.41 -4.83 41.61
N TYR A 412 8.27 -5.13 40.98
CA TYR A 412 7.76 -4.38 39.83
C TYR A 412 6.67 -3.41 40.28
N TYR A 413 6.92 -2.11 40.17
CA TYR A 413 5.93 -1.10 40.57
C TYR A 413 5.96 0.11 39.66
N TRP A 414 4.77 0.65 39.40
CA TRP A 414 4.62 1.94 38.74
C TRP A 414 5.17 3.05 39.65
N LYS A 415 6.18 3.77 39.19
CA LYS A 415 6.73 4.94 39.86
C LYS A 415 6.19 6.22 39.22
N PRO A 416 5.89 7.28 39.99
CA PRO A 416 5.56 8.58 39.43
C PRO A 416 6.68 9.09 38.52
N ALA A 417 6.32 9.76 37.42
CA ALA A 417 7.28 10.46 36.59
C ALA A 417 8.05 11.51 37.40
N GLY A 418 9.36 11.62 37.18
CA GLY A 418 10.25 12.51 37.92
C GLY A 418 10.55 12.09 39.37
N TRP A 419 10.13 10.89 39.80
CA TRP A 419 10.58 10.32 41.07
C TRP A 419 12.11 10.26 41.10
N ASN A 420 12.73 10.65 42.23
CA ASN A 420 14.18 10.77 42.37
C ASN A 420 14.90 11.66 41.33
N SER A 421 14.23 12.62 40.68
CA SER A 421 14.88 13.48 39.67
C SER A 421 15.48 12.69 38.49
N GLU A 422 14.81 11.57 38.14
CA GLU A 422 15.08 10.74 36.97
C GLU A 422 14.46 11.38 35.73
N ASN A 423 15.24 11.55 34.66
CA ASN A 423 14.75 12.11 33.40
C ASN A 423 14.89 11.10 32.25
N PHE A 424 13.91 10.20 32.13
CA PHE A 424 13.95 9.12 31.14
C PHE A 424 13.42 9.55 29.77
N PHE A 425 12.25 10.20 29.76
CA PHE A 425 11.45 10.48 28.57
C PHE A 425 10.88 11.89 28.62
N ASP A 426 10.68 12.47 27.45
CA ASP A 426 9.97 13.73 27.26
C ASP A 426 8.71 13.50 26.43
N ILE A 427 7.72 14.37 26.64
CA ILE A 427 6.55 14.46 25.78
C ILE A 427 6.39 15.89 25.28
N ASN A 428 6.53 16.08 23.97
CA ASN A 428 6.43 17.38 23.34
C ASN A 428 5.55 17.26 22.10
N ASN A 429 4.55 18.14 21.95
CA ASN A 429 3.63 18.14 20.81
C ASN A 429 3.03 16.75 20.50
N ASN A 430 2.63 16.02 21.54
CA ASN A 430 2.10 14.65 21.46
C ASN A 430 3.08 13.60 20.90
N VAL A 431 4.37 13.90 20.85
CA VAL A 431 5.40 12.91 20.53
C VAL A 431 6.09 12.50 21.83
N LEU A 432 6.09 11.19 22.10
CA LEU A 432 6.91 10.61 23.15
C LEU A 432 8.33 10.44 22.60
N SER A 433 9.32 10.91 23.34
CA SER A 433 10.74 10.79 22.98
C SER A 433 11.57 10.35 24.18
N LEU A 434 12.78 9.84 23.94
CA LEU A 434 13.80 9.80 25.00
C LEU A 434 14.15 11.23 25.40
N ALA A 435 14.47 11.42 26.67
CA ALA A 435 15.09 12.67 27.10
C ALA A 435 16.42 12.87 26.35
N PRO A 436 16.91 14.12 26.18
CA PRO A 436 17.98 14.44 25.23
C PRO A 436 19.28 13.63 25.38
N GLU A 437 19.64 13.25 26.61
CA GLU A 437 20.84 12.48 26.91
C GLU A 437 20.57 11.00 27.22
N SER A 438 19.31 10.58 27.17
CA SER A 438 18.90 9.21 27.45
C SER A 438 19.02 8.32 26.21
N TYR A 439 19.48 7.09 26.40
CA TYR A 439 19.69 6.09 25.34
C TYR A 439 19.67 4.67 25.90
N PHE A 440 19.43 3.68 25.04
CA PHE A 440 19.55 2.26 25.40
C PHE A 440 20.92 1.70 25.00
N GLU A 441 21.46 0.79 25.81
CA GLU A 441 22.70 0.02 25.54
C GLU A 441 22.41 -1.46 25.80
N GLU A 442 22.57 -2.30 24.78
CA GLU A 442 22.39 -3.75 24.85
C GLU A 442 23.48 -4.36 25.76
N THR A 443 23.12 -5.33 26.59
CA THR A 443 24.08 -5.95 27.50
C THR A 443 24.85 -7.11 26.87
N GLY A 444 24.40 -7.60 25.70
CA GLY A 444 24.94 -8.78 25.00
C GLY A 444 24.57 -10.10 25.66
N ILE A 445 23.58 -10.10 26.56
CA ILE A 445 23.13 -11.28 27.31
C ILE A 445 21.77 -11.72 26.74
N GLY A 446 21.70 -12.95 26.20
CA GLY A 446 20.49 -13.47 25.56
C GLY A 446 19.30 -13.66 26.52
N ALA A 447 18.09 -13.52 25.99
CA ALA A 447 16.79 -13.62 26.67
C ALA A 447 16.60 -14.89 27.53
N ASP A 448 17.35 -15.95 27.19
CA ASP A 448 17.24 -17.28 27.80
C ASP A 448 17.83 -17.36 29.22
N ILE A 449 18.61 -16.35 29.62
CA ILE A 449 19.16 -16.27 30.96
C ILE A 449 18.23 -15.39 31.79
N LEU A 450 17.26 -16.04 32.44
CA LEU A 450 16.22 -15.49 33.34
C LEU A 450 16.72 -14.55 34.45
N GLU A 451 18.02 -14.25 34.52
CA GLU A 451 18.68 -13.43 35.53
C GLU A 451 19.18 -12.06 35.00
N TYR A 452 19.03 -11.73 33.71
CA TYR A 452 19.57 -10.49 33.11
C TYR A 452 18.56 -9.68 32.28
N THR A 453 18.79 -8.36 32.21
CA THR A 453 18.08 -7.44 31.33
C THR A 453 18.77 -7.37 29.97
N GLU A 454 18.00 -7.39 28.89
CA GLU A 454 18.51 -7.36 27.50
C GLU A 454 19.22 -6.03 27.20
N ALA A 455 18.79 -4.93 27.81
CA ALA A 455 19.46 -3.63 27.70
C ALA A 455 19.44 -2.82 29.01
N LYS A 456 20.24 -1.76 29.04
CA LYS A 456 20.26 -0.69 30.05
C LYS A 456 19.69 0.58 29.45
N LEU A 457 18.76 1.22 30.14
CA LEU A 457 18.33 2.58 29.85
C LEU A 457 19.23 3.55 30.60
N TRP A 458 20.14 4.21 29.90
CA TRP A 458 20.95 5.30 30.44
C TRP A 458 20.15 6.60 30.43
N TYR A 459 20.27 7.38 31.49
CA TYR A 459 19.55 8.64 31.65
C TYR A 459 20.30 9.65 32.53
N GLU A 460 19.99 10.93 32.35
CA GLU A 460 20.48 11.99 33.22
C GLU A 460 19.72 12.01 34.54
N TYR A 461 20.48 12.03 35.63
CA TYR A 461 19.99 12.13 36.99
C TYR A 461 20.56 13.40 37.65
N THR A 462 19.66 14.22 38.20
CA THR A 462 20.06 15.40 38.99
C THR A 462 20.14 15.04 40.46
N HIS A 463 21.32 15.16 41.07
CA HIS A 463 21.50 14.78 42.48
C HIS A 463 20.70 15.72 43.41
N PRO A 464 19.73 15.22 44.21
CA PRO A 464 18.78 16.07 44.96
C PRO A 464 19.43 17.05 45.94
N SER A 465 20.61 16.70 46.46
CA SER A 465 21.33 17.50 47.46
C SER A 465 22.34 18.50 46.87
N SER A 466 22.86 18.26 45.67
CA SER A 466 23.94 19.08 45.07
C SER A 466 23.56 19.74 43.75
N GLY A 467 22.46 19.32 43.12
CA GLY A 467 22.07 19.76 41.77
C GLY A 467 23.03 19.30 40.68
N ALA A 468 24.02 18.46 41.00
CA ALA A 468 24.98 17.94 40.05
C ALA A 468 24.32 16.92 39.12
N LEU A 469 24.58 17.02 37.83
CA LEU A 469 24.16 16.06 36.83
C LEU A 469 25.13 14.88 36.79
N SER A 470 24.58 13.67 36.71
CA SER A 470 25.33 12.43 36.53
C SER A 470 24.52 11.46 35.68
N MET A 471 25.19 10.61 34.91
CA MET A 471 24.54 9.51 34.22
C MET A 471 24.26 8.35 35.19
N LYS A 472 23.03 7.84 35.13
CA LYS A 472 22.61 6.58 35.75
C LYS A 472 22.01 5.66 34.71
N TRP A 473 21.76 4.43 35.09
CA TRP A 473 21.04 3.48 34.27
C TRP A 473 20.04 2.67 35.09
N GLU A 474 18.93 2.31 34.45
CA GLU A 474 17.96 1.32 34.95
C GLU A 474 17.88 0.15 33.96
N PRO A 475 17.52 -1.06 34.41
CA PRO A 475 17.15 -2.17 33.53
C PRO A 475 16.01 -1.81 32.56
N SER A 476 16.13 -2.20 31.28
CA SER A 476 15.11 -1.97 30.25
C SER A 476 13.99 -3.03 30.21
N GLN A 477 14.17 -4.18 30.86
CA GLN A 477 13.22 -5.27 30.75
C GLN A 477 11.82 -4.87 31.27
N ASN A 478 10.80 -5.13 30.46
CA ASN A 478 9.40 -4.76 30.73
C ASN A 478 9.19 -3.25 30.96
N PHE A 479 10.06 -2.38 30.45
CA PHE A 479 9.93 -0.95 30.68
C PHE A 479 8.63 -0.44 30.04
N LYS A 480 7.81 0.30 30.81
CA LYS A 480 6.59 0.94 30.30
C LYS A 480 6.52 2.41 30.69
N VAL A 481 5.93 3.21 29.81
CA VAL A 481 5.63 4.62 30.03
C VAL A 481 4.13 4.81 30.02
N LYS A 482 3.56 5.41 31.07
CA LYS A 482 2.14 5.75 31.14
C LYS A 482 1.95 7.23 30.95
N ILE A 483 1.05 7.55 30.04
CA ILE A 483 0.71 8.90 29.62
C ILE A 483 -0.75 9.14 29.96
N ALA A 484 -1.04 10.21 30.70
CA ALA A 484 -2.39 10.70 30.89
C ALA A 484 -2.66 11.83 29.90
N TYR A 485 -3.89 11.90 29.40
CA TYR A 485 -4.30 12.97 28.49
C TYR A 485 -5.80 13.19 28.56
N THR A 486 -6.28 14.29 27.99
CA THR A 486 -7.70 14.49 27.74
C THR A 486 -7.98 14.44 26.24
N SER A 487 -9.14 13.89 25.87
CA SER A 487 -9.63 13.89 24.50
C SER A 487 -11.09 14.30 24.51
N ASN A 488 -11.40 15.43 23.88
CA ASN A 488 -12.72 16.06 23.96
C ASN A 488 -13.17 16.30 25.41
N GLY A 489 -12.24 16.66 26.29
CA GLY A 489 -12.50 16.90 27.72
C GLY A 489 -12.69 15.62 28.56
N VAL A 490 -12.50 14.43 27.99
CA VAL A 490 -12.55 13.16 28.72
C VAL A 490 -11.14 12.68 29.05
N ALA A 491 -10.86 12.43 30.33
CA ALA A 491 -9.58 11.89 30.78
C ALA A 491 -9.38 10.44 30.31
N LYS A 492 -8.18 10.15 29.79
CA LYS A 492 -7.76 8.86 29.27
C LYS A 492 -6.32 8.58 29.67
N GLU A 493 -5.94 7.31 29.59
CA GLU A 493 -4.55 6.86 29.78
C GLU A 493 -4.11 6.09 28.54
N TYR A 494 -2.81 6.18 28.24
CA TYR A 494 -2.15 5.40 27.21
C TYR A 494 -0.85 4.82 27.75
N ILE A 495 -0.51 3.59 27.37
CA ILE A 495 0.71 2.91 27.81
C ILE A 495 1.60 2.63 26.60
N VAL A 496 2.88 2.98 26.68
CA VAL A 496 3.88 2.57 25.69
C VAL A 496 4.81 1.55 26.35
N ASN A 497 4.80 0.33 25.83
CA ASN A 497 5.64 -0.79 26.24
C ASN A 497 6.92 -0.79 25.39
N ILE A 498 8.08 -0.87 26.02
CA ILE A 498 9.36 -1.08 25.33
C ILE A 498 9.62 -2.59 25.29
N ASP A 499 9.54 -3.17 24.10
CA ASP A 499 9.69 -4.61 23.86
C ASP A 499 11.16 -5.01 23.85
N SER A 500 11.96 -4.41 22.97
CA SER A 500 13.36 -4.75 22.78
C SER A 500 14.17 -3.58 22.23
N VAL A 501 15.48 -3.82 22.08
CA VAL A 501 16.45 -2.87 21.50
C VAL A 501 17.05 -3.51 20.25
N PHE A 502 17.40 -2.71 19.22
CA PHE A 502 18.02 -3.20 17.98
C PHE A 502 19.19 -2.35 17.50
N GLN A 503 20.02 -2.96 16.66
CA GLN A 503 21.17 -2.36 15.98
C GLN A 503 20.93 -2.30 14.47
N ASP A 504 21.77 -1.57 13.73
CA ASP A 504 21.61 -1.39 12.27
C ASP A 504 21.65 -2.72 11.50
N ASP A 505 22.44 -3.69 11.98
CA ASP A 505 22.62 -5.02 11.38
C ASP A 505 21.65 -6.09 11.91
N THR A 506 20.71 -5.69 12.78
CA THR A 506 19.69 -6.61 13.30
C THR A 506 18.76 -7.07 12.16
N ASP A 507 18.52 -8.37 12.06
CA ASP A 507 17.66 -8.95 11.02
C ASP A 507 16.21 -8.43 11.16
N LYS A 508 15.76 -7.64 10.18
CA LYS A 508 14.41 -7.05 10.16
C LYS A 508 13.29 -8.08 10.22
N SER A 509 13.52 -9.33 9.79
CA SER A 509 12.51 -10.39 9.80
C SER A 509 12.04 -10.76 11.23
N VAL A 510 12.89 -10.53 12.23
CA VAL A 510 12.54 -10.71 13.66
C VAL A 510 11.39 -9.78 14.04
N TYR A 511 11.48 -8.51 13.65
CA TYR A 511 10.46 -7.51 13.95
C TYR A 511 9.24 -7.64 13.05
N GLN A 512 9.43 -7.98 11.78
CA GLN A 512 8.31 -8.31 10.87
C GLN A 512 7.44 -9.42 11.46
N THR A 513 8.06 -10.49 11.97
CA THR A 513 7.33 -11.61 12.59
C THR A 513 6.55 -11.17 13.84
N LYS A 514 7.11 -10.29 14.68
CA LYS A 514 6.41 -9.76 15.87
C LYS A 514 5.20 -8.92 15.48
N ILE A 515 5.34 -8.09 14.45
CA ILE A 515 4.26 -7.27 13.88
C ILE A 515 3.13 -8.17 13.36
N ASP A 516 3.47 -9.20 12.59
CA ASP A 516 2.49 -10.11 11.99
C ASP A 516 1.72 -10.93 13.05
N ASN A 517 2.38 -11.32 14.15
CA ASN A 517 1.81 -12.18 15.19
C ASN A 517 0.83 -11.49 16.16
N THR A 518 0.95 -10.17 16.39
CA THR A 518 0.17 -9.47 17.44
C THR A 518 -1.31 -9.24 17.05
N VAL A 519 -1.65 -9.49 15.79
CA VAL A 519 -2.95 -9.20 15.17
C VAL A 519 -4.12 -10.11 15.63
N LEU A 520 -3.91 -11.17 16.42
CA LEU A 520 -4.87 -12.27 16.57
C LEU A 520 -5.50 -12.52 17.95
N THR A 521 -5.15 -11.79 19.02
CA THR A 521 -5.48 -12.22 20.41
C THR A 521 -6.70 -11.57 21.10
N SER A 522 -7.46 -10.65 20.46
CA SER A 522 -8.46 -9.84 21.17
C SER A 522 -9.89 -9.81 20.60
N LEU A 523 -10.34 -10.89 19.95
CA LEU A 523 -11.75 -11.03 19.53
C LEU A 523 -12.57 -11.89 20.51
N GLN A 524 -13.57 -11.28 21.17
CA GLN A 524 -14.64 -12.02 21.85
C GLN A 524 -15.77 -12.30 20.85
N TYR A 525 -16.10 -13.57 20.63
CA TYR A 525 -17.24 -14.00 19.83
C TYR A 525 -18.37 -14.50 20.73
N GLU A 526 -19.62 -14.23 20.34
CA GLU A 526 -20.81 -14.81 20.97
C GLU A 526 -21.65 -15.45 19.85
N ILE A 527 -21.67 -16.79 19.77
CA ILE A 527 -22.52 -17.54 18.85
C ILE A 527 -23.85 -17.79 19.58
N HIS A 528 -24.95 -17.26 19.04
CA HIS A 528 -26.30 -17.49 19.57
C HIS A 528 -27.00 -18.56 18.74
N ASP A 529 -27.26 -19.72 19.34
CA ASP A 529 -28.15 -20.73 18.76
C ASP A 529 -29.62 -20.26 18.92
N ASN A 530 -30.27 -19.95 17.80
CA ASN A 530 -31.68 -19.55 17.78
C ASN A 530 -32.65 -20.75 17.75
N SER A 531 -32.14 -21.99 17.79
CA SER A 531 -32.91 -23.22 17.77
C SER A 531 -33.10 -23.84 19.18
N HIS A 532 -34.04 -23.25 19.94
CA HIS A 532 -34.61 -23.79 21.21
C HIS A 532 -33.77 -23.70 22.51
N PRO A 533 -34.44 -23.63 23.70
CA PRO A 533 -33.86 -23.08 24.93
C PRO A 533 -32.97 -24.01 25.78
N TYR A 534 -32.50 -25.15 25.28
CA TYR A 534 -31.87 -26.15 26.15
C TYR A 534 -30.76 -26.96 25.46
N PHE A 535 -29.56 -26.39 25.34
CA PHE A 535 -28.32 -27.18 25.36
C PHE A 535 -27.22 -26.46 26.16
N LEU A 536 -26.42 -27.28 26.86
CA LEU A 536 -25.32 -26.89 27.73
C LEU A 536 -24.11 -26.42 26.90
N ARG A 537 -23.36 -25.49 27.48
CA ARG A 537 -22.44 -24.51 26.87
C ARG A 537 -21.08 -25.04 26.34
N ASP A 538 -20.85 -26.34 26.22
CA ASP A 538 -19.48 -26.88 26.26
C ASP A 538 -19.02 -27.66 25.02
N GLN A 539 -19.22 -27.16 23.80
CA GLN A 539 -18.72 -27.82 22.57
C GLN A 539 -18.18 -26.86 21.48
N ILE A 540 -17.64 -25.71 21.87
CA ILE A 540 -17.00 -24.77 20.95
C ILE A 540 -15.64 -24.35 21.52
N THR A 541 -14.58 -24.60 20.76
CA THR A 541 -13.20 -24.22 21.11
C THR A 541 -12.66 -23.28 20.03
N LEU A 542 -12.04 -22.17 20.45
CA LEU A 542 -11.39 -21.21 19.57
C LEU A 542 -9.88 -21.20 19.84
N GLU A 543 -9.08 -21.41 18.80
CA GLU A 543 -7.60 -21.36 18.86
C GLU A 543 -7.08 -20.53 17.69
N GLY A 544 -6.61 -19.30 17.96
CA GLY A 544 -6.14 -18.38 16.91
C GLY A 544 -7.25 -17.98 15.92
N SER A 545 -7.05 -18.21 14.62
CA SER A 545 -8.06 -17.99 13.57
C SER A 545 -9.00 -19.19 13.36
N GLN A 546 -8.87 -20.26 14.15
CA GLN A 546 -9.63 -21.49 13.96
C GLN A 546 -10.77 -21.62 14.97
N LEU A 547 -11.98 -21.81 14.47
CA LEU A 547 -13.16 -22.20 15.25
C LEU A 547 -13.38 -23.70 15.10
N THR A 548 -13.43 -24.42 16.21
CA THR A 548 -13.76 -25.86 16.24
C THR A 548 -15.06 -26.08 17.00
N ILE A 549 -16.03 -26.76 16.37
CA ILE A 549 -17.28 -27.17 16.98
C ILE A 549 -17.27 -28.70 17.10
N THR A 550 -17.58 -29.25 18.28
CA THR A 550 -17.47 -30.69 18.62
C THR A 550 -18.78 -31.37 19.01
#